data_AF-A0A6P0H1F5-F1
#
_entry.id   AF-A0A6P0H1F5-F1
#
_cell.length_a   1.000
_cell.length_b   1.000
_cell.length_c   1.000
_cell.angle_alpha   90.00
_cell.angle_beta   90.00
_cell.angle_gamma   90.00
#
_symmetry.space_group_name_H-M   'P 1'
#
loop_
_entity.id
_entity.type
_entity.pdbx_description
1 polymer ?
#
loop_
_entity_poly.entity_id
_entity_poly.type
_entity_poly.pdbx_seq_one_letter_code
_entity_poly.pdbx_strand_id
1 'polypeptide(L)'
;MDAAPPSLFDDEVEAAPDHVRRIADTERPPVPPRLERWTSLSACVLDAVWSVGADHDRIVVPLVRRVLEPVATGPLLADSPSSADSHPLPRLLTRFPDEQALEAAAQNRQRTSTRGGVTKADAALRYARTLVTHGVLGVEDLPRLLAEPALWSRLDRALSRVPGEGQHGTRRSHFWALCGVDDRTTTESPWRPRPNFESPS
;
A
#
# COMPACT_ATOMS: atom_id res chain seq x y z
N MET A 1 -74.02 3.53 17.64
CA MET A 1 -73.77 2.68 18.83
C MET A 1 -74.13 1.26 18.45
N ASP A 2 -73.60 0.75 17.35
CA ASP A 2 -72.23 0.25 17.10
C ASP A 2 -71.94 -1.10 17.75
N ALA A 3 -71.75 -2.07 16.87
CA ALA A 3 -71.46 -3.47 17.10
C ALA A 3 -70.05 -3.77 16.57
N ALA A 4 -69.26 -4.56 17.29
CA ALA A 4 -68.17 -5.36 16.70
C ALA A 4 -67.69 -6.48 17.67
N PRO A 5 -67.27 -7.65 17.16
CA PRO A 5 -66.95 -8.88 17.92
C PRO A 5 -65.42 -9.08 18.16
N PRO A 6 -64.94 -10.20 18.76
CA PRO A 6 -63.61 -10.30 19.37
C PRO A 6 -62.50 -10.79 18.41
N SER A 7 -61.25 -10.42 18.68
CA SER A 7 -60.02 -10.95 18.08
C SER A 7 -59.05 -11.29 19.23
N LEU A 8 -58.69 -12.55 19.52
CA LEU A 8 -57.72 -13.41 18.80
C LEU A 8 -56.41 -12.66 18.57
N PHE A 9 -55.48 -12.74 19.54
CA PHE A 9 -54.02 -12.77 19.37
C PHE A 9 -53.41 -13.12 20.75
N ASP A 10 -53.08 -14.39 20.92
CA ASP A 10 -52.15 -14.88 21.93
C ASP A 10 -50.73 -14.44 21.51
N ASP A 11 -50.08 -13.62 22.34
CA ASP A 11 -48.66 -13.30 22.27
C ASP A 11 -47.91 -14.29 23.16
N GLU A 12 -47.34 -15.35 22.59
CA GLU A 12 -46.37 -16.20 23.29
C GLU A 12 -45.19 -16.60 22.39
N VAL A 13 -44.10 -15.86 22.61
CA VAL A 13 -42.67 -16.15 22.50
C VAL A 13 -42.26 -17.56 22.01
N GLU A 14 -41.70 -17.66 20.80
CA GLU A 14 -40.89 -18.84 20.43
C GLU A 14 -39.69 -18.50 19.49
N ALA A 15 -38.49 -18.73 20.05
CA ALA A 15 -37.20 -19.10 19.45
C ALA A 15 -36.68 -18.39 18.16
N ALA A 16 -35.76 -17.43 18.36
CA ALA A 16 -34.81 -17.02 17.34
C ALA A 16 -33.54 -17.91 17.39
N PRO A 17 -33.08 -18.53 16.28
CA PRO A 17 -31.83 -19.27 16.27
C PRO A 17 -30.61 -18.35 16.13
N ASP A 18 -29.62 -18.59 17.00
CA ASP A 18 -28.28 -18.01 17.02
C ASP A 18 -27.63 -17.93 15.62
N HIS A 19 -27.47 -16.71 15.12
CA HIS A 19 -26.64 -16.42 13.95
C HIS A 19 -25.21 -16.10 14.38
N VAL A 20 -24.46 -17.14 14.72
CA VAL A 20 -23.00 -17.09 14.72
C VAL A 20 -22.54 -16.90 13.26
N ARG A 21 -22.31 -15.65 12.87
CA ARG A 21 -21.66 -15.32 11.59
C ARG A 21 -20.23 -15.83 11.63
N ARG A 22 -20.03 -17.00 11.01
CA ARG A 22 -18.74 -17.52 10.57
C ARG A 22 -18.11 -16.46 9.66
N ILE A 23 -17.00 -15.86 10.10
CA ILE A 23 -16.20 -14.95 9.27
C ILE A 23 -15.60 -15.84 8.17
N ALA A 24 -16.12 -15.73 6.95
CA ALA A 24 -15.51 -16.37 5.80
C ALA A 24 -14.14 -15.74 5.56
N ASP A 25 -13.12 -16.59 5.47
CA ASP A 25 -11.81 -16.27 4.92
C ASP A 25 -12.03 -15.57 3.57
N THR A 26 -11.91 -14.24 3.56
CA THR A 26 -12.04 -13.48 2.33
C THR A 26 -10.71 -13.62 1.62
N GLU A 27 -10.62 -14.60 0.72
CA GLU A 27 -9.59 -14.64 -0.31
C GLU A 27 -9.52 -13.24 -0.93
N ARG A 28 -8.36 -12.60 -0.79
CA ARG A 28 -8.10 -11.28 -1.36
C ARG A 28 -8.36 -11.39 -2.86
N PRO A 29 -9.29 -10.61 -3.45
CA PRO A 29 -9.54 -10.68 -4.87
C PRO A 29 -8.23 -10.38 -5.63
N PRO A 30 -7.95 -11.08 -6.74
CA PRO A 30 -6.75 -10.85 -7.53
C PRO A 30 -6.74 -9.39 -7.98
N VAL A 31 -5.67 -8.68 -7.61
CA VAL A 31 -5.45 -7.30 -8.05
C VAL A 31 -5.26 -7.35 -9.57
N PRO A 32 -6.10 -6.67 -10.37
CA PRO A 32 -5.88 -6.65 -11.81
C PRO A 32 -4.47 -6.13 -12.10
N PRO A 33 -3.78 -6.68 -13.13
CA PRO A 33 -2.45 -6.19 -13.48
C PRO A 33 -2.55 -4.69 -13.73
N ARG A 34 -1.71 -3.90 -13.06
CA ARG A 34 -1.66 -2.47 -13.31
C ARG A 34 -1.22 -2.29 -14.76
N LEU A 35 -2.12 -1.76 -15.59
CA LEU A 35 -1.85 -1.48 -17.00
C LEU A 35 -0.67 -0.51 -17.14
N GLU A 36 -0.54 0.42 -16.19
CA GLU A 36 0.54 1.40 -16.12
C GLU A 36 1.29 1.29 -14.78
N ARG A 37 2.62 1.37 -14.84
CA ARG A 37 3.52 1.31 -13.68
C ARG A 37 4.32 2.60 -13.56
N TRP A 38 4.64 3.00 -12.33
CA TRP A 38 5.57 4.10 -12.11
C TRP A 38 6.97 3.71 -12.61
N THR A 39 7.58 4.61 -13.38
CA THR A 39 8.97 4.45 -13.89
C THR A 39 10.01 5.00 -12.94
N SER A 40 9.59 5.45 -11.75
CA SER A 40 10.44 6.10 -10.76
C SER A 40 10.20 5.57 -9.36
N LEU A 41 11.29 5.32 -8.64
CA LEU A 41 11.25 4.94 -7.24
C LEU A 41 10.72 6.09 -6.36
N SER A 42 10.98 7.35 -6.74
CA SER A 42 10.38 8.52 -6.07
C SER A 42 8.86 8.51 -6.21
N ALA A 43 8.34 8.17 -7.39
CA ALA A 43 6.90 8.05 -7.62
C ALA A 43 6.29 6.92 -6.78
N CYS A 44 6.96 5.76 -6.70
CA CYS A 44 6.55 4.66 -5.82
C CYS A 44 6.47 5.07 -4.34
N VAL A 45 7.44 5.84 -3.85
CA VAL A 45 7.43 6.34 -2.45
C VAL A 45 6.26 7.30 -2.21
N LEU A 46 6.06 8.28 -3.10
CA LEU A 46 4.98 9.26 -2.95
C LEU A 46 3.61 8.58 -3.03
N ASP A 47 3.40 7.70 -4.00
CA ASP A 47 2.17 6.92 -4.11
C ASP A 47 1.91 6.11 -2.85
N ALA A 48 2.92 5.34 -2.40
CA ALA A 48 2.79 4.47 -1.25
C ALA A 48 2.29 5.19 0.00
N VAL A 49 2.85 6.37 0.26
CA VAL A 49 2.55 7.16 1.46
C VAL A 49 1.18 7.83 1.36
N TRP A 50 0.79 8.32 0.19
CA TRP A 50 -0.47 9.04 -0.01
C TRP A 50 -1.69 8.14 -0.22
N SER A 51 -1.50 6.93 -0.76
CA SER A 51 -2.56 5.95 -1.04
C SER A 51 -3.36 5.51 0.18
N VAL A 52 -2.79 5.58 1.39
CA VAL A 52 -3.55 5.26 2.61
C VAL A 52 -4.57 6.37 2.89
N GLY A 53 -5.86 6.02 2.78
CA GLY A 53 -7.00 6.89 3.08
C GLY A 53 -7.23 7.98 2.04
N ALA A 54 -6.77 7.80 0.81
CA ALA A 54 -7.01 8.73 -0.30
C ALA A 54 -7.48 7.98 -1.54
N ASP A 55 -8.25 8.67 -2.37
CA ASP A 55 -8.63 8.18 -3.70
C ASP A 55 -7.39 8.21 -4.61
N HIS A 56 -7.03 7.05 -5.17
CA HIS A 56 -5.81 6.90 -5.95
C HIS A 56 -5.81 7.78 -7.20
N ASP A 57 -6.86 7.72 -8.01
CA ASP A 57 -6.89 8.39 -9.32
C ASP A 57 -7.19 9.88 -9.17
N ARG A 58 -7.97 10.25 -8.15
CA ARG A 58 -8.35 11.65 -7.91
C ARG A 58 -7.32 12.42 -7.10
N ILE A 59 -6.57 11.76 -6.22
CA ILE A 59 -5.65 12.42 -5.28
C ILE A 59 -4.20 12.01 -5.50
N VAL A 60 -3.91 10.70 -5.55
CA VAL A 60 -2.54 10.20 -5.52
C VAL A 60 -1.84 10.46 -6.85
N VAL A 61 -2.41 10.00 -7.97
CA VAL A 61 -1.82 10.17 -9.30
C VAL A 61 -1.58 11.66 -9.64
N PRO A 62 -2.55 12.58 -9.46
CA PRO A 62 -2.33 14.01 -9.72
C PRO A 62 -1.28 14.62 -8.80
N LEU A 63 -1.18 14.16 -7.55
CA LEU A 63 -0.16 14.63 -6.60
C LEU A 63 1.23 14.18 -7.05
N VAL A 64 1.42 12.90 -7.38
CA VAL A 64 2.70 12.37 -7.85
C VAL A 64 3.16 13.12 -9.10
N ARG A 65 2.26 13.31 -10.07
CA ARG A 65 2.53 14.06 -11.29
C ARG A 65 2.93 15.51 -10.99
N ARG A 66 2.17 16.22 -10.16
CA ARG A 66 2.48 17.60 -9.75
C ARG A 66 3.87 17.74 -9.13
N VAL A 67 4.28 16.77 -8.31
CA VAL A 67 5.58 16.80 -7.62
C VAL A 67 6.74 16.48 -8.57
N LEU A 68 6.56 15.53 -9.49
CA LEU A 68 7.67 14.95 -10.26
C LEU A 68 7.73 15.35 -11.74
N GLU A 69 6.59 15.52 -12.43
CA GLU A 69 6.57 15.83 -13.88
C GLU A 69 7.43 17.05 -14.26
N PRO A 70 7.47 18.16 -13.50
CA PRO A 70 8.26 19.34 -13.87
C PRO A 70 9.77 19.08 -13.98
N VAL A 71 10.27 17.98 -13.41
CA VAL A 71 11.69 17.66 -13.30
C VAL A 71 12.03 16.21 -13.69
N ALA A 72 11.04 15.45 -14.17
CA ALA A 72 11.25 14.07 -14.61
C ALA A 72 12.07 14.05 -15.91
N THR A 73 12.98 13.07 -16.04
CA THR A 73 13.78 12.88 -17.25
C THR A 73 13.11 11.97 -18.29
N GLY A 74 11.88 11.54 -18.03
CA GLY A 74 11.09 10.71 -18.93
C GLY A 74 9.65 10.57 -18.44
N PRO A 75 8.81 9.79 -19.14
CA PRO A 75 7.43 9.53 -18.72
C PRO A 75 7.40 8.90 -17.32
N LEU A 76 6.51 9.38 -16.45
CA LEU A 76 6.36 8.82 -15.10
C LEU A 76 5.61 7.48 -15.09
N LEU A 77 4.82 7.20 -16.13
CA LEU A 77 4.07 5.95 -16.28
C LEU A 77 4.50 5.22 -17.55
N ALA A 78 4.58 3.89 -17.46
CA ALA A 78 4.84 3.01 -18.60
C ALA A 78 4.17 1.66 -18.42
N ASP A 79 3.85 0.99 -19.53
CA ASP A 79 3.22 -0.34 -19.54
C ASP A 79 4.20 -1.47 -19.19
N SER A 80 5.50 -1.17 -19.19
CA SER A 80 6.57 -2.12 -18.89
C SER A 80 7.57 -1.53 -17.87
N PRO A 81 8.24 -2.38 -17.08
CA PRO A 81 9.24 -1.91 -16.13
C PRO A 81 10.36 -1.13 -16.85
N SER A 82 10.63 0.09 -16.38
CA SER A 82 11.71 0.90 -16.90
C SER A 82 13.07 0.38 -16.42
N SER A 83 14.06 0.37 -17.30
CA SER A 83 15.46 0.09 -16.95
C SER A 83 16.22 1.30 -16.37
N ALA A 84 15.63 2.50 -16.49
CA ALA A 84 16.20 3.73 -15.97
C ALA A 84 15.15 4.52 -15.19
N ASP A 85 15.51 4.98 -13.99
CA ASP A 85 14.62 5.78 -13.15
C ASP A 85 14.39 7.17 -13.75
N SER A 86 13.13 7.50 -14.05
CA SER A 86 12.77 8.84 -14.56
C SER A 86 12.96 9.95 -13.53
N HIS A 87 13.05 9.60 -12.24
CA HIS A 87 13.32 10.52 -11.14
C HIS A 87 13.89 9.80 -9.89
N PRO A 88 15.19 9.49 -9.83
CA PRO A 88 15.77 8.72 -8.72
C PRO A 88 15.69 9.45 -7.37
N LEU A 89 15.70 8.70 -6.27
CA LEU A 89 15.49 9.22 -4.90
C LEU A 89 16.47 10.33 -4.48
N PRO A 90 17.77 10.30 -4.84
CA PRO A 90 18.66 11.42 -4.54
C PRO A 90 18.19 12.75 -5.15
N ARG A 91 17.53 12.73 -6.31
CA ARG A 91 16.96 13.95 -6.92
C ARG A 91 15.77 14.45 -6.12
N LEU A 92 14.92 13.56 -5.62
CA LEU A 92 13.80 13.93 -4.74
C LEU A 92 14.31 14.62 -3.47
N LEU A 93 15.29 14.02 -2.81
CA LEU A 93 15.87 14.56 -1.58
C LEU A 93 16.61 15.89 -1.80
N THR A 94 17.27 16.05 -2.95
CA THR A 94 17.92 17.32 -3.31
C THR A 94 16.88 18.41 -3.59
N ARG A 95 15.77 18.07 -4.25
CA ARG A 95 14.72 19.03 -4.61
C ARG A 95 13.87 19.46 -3.41
N PHE A 96 13.68 18.56 -2.45
CA PHE A 96 12.86 18.75 -1.26
C PHE A 96 13.68 18.43 0.00
N PRO A 97 14.45 19.41 0.51
CA PRO A 97 15.33 19.20 1.66
C PRO A 97 14.54 18.96 2.97
N ASP A 98 13.32 19.48 3.06
CA ASP A 98 12.46 19.41 4.24
C ASP A 98 10.99 19.12 3.87
N GLU A 99 10.18 18.84 4.91
CA GLU A 99 8.77 18.51 4.73
C GLU A 99 7.97 19.68 4.14
N GLN A 100 8.29 20.92 4.51
CA GLN A 100 7.57 22.12 4.08
C GLN A 100 7.68 22.33 2.57
N ALA A 101 8.87 22.11 2.00
CA ALA A 101 9.11 22.19 0.56
C ALA A 101 8.29 21.15 -0.21
N LEU A 102 8.23 19.91 0.29
CA LEU A 102 7.44 18.86 -0.34
C LEU A 102 5.93 19.10 -0.19
N GLU A 103 5.46 19.56 0.97
CA GLU A 103 4.05 19.92 1.18
C GLU A 103 3.60 21.04 0.25
N ALA A 104 4.45 22.04 0.04
CA ALA A 104 4.17 23.17 -0.86
C ALA A 104 4.03 22.69 -2.31
N ALA A 105 4.93 21.83 -2.78
CA ALA A 105 4.88 21.26 -4.13
C ALA A 105 3.69 20.29 -4.31
N ALA A 106 3.43 19.45 -3.31
CA ALA A 106 2.29 18.54 -3.32
C ALA A 106 0.95 19.26 -3.15
N GLN A 107 0.95 20.49 -2.61
CA GLN A 107 -0.24 21.22 -2.15
C GLN A 107 -1.11 20.36 -1.22
N ASN A 108 -0.46 19.57 -0.36
CA ASN A 108 -1.11 18.57 0.47
C ASN A 108 -0.37 18.40 1.80
N ARG A 109 -1.06 18.74 2.90
CA ARG A 109 -0.55 18.67 4.29
C ARG A 109 -1.18 17.54 5.10
N GLN A 110 -1.66 16.49 4.43
CA GLN A 110 -2.27 15.35 5.10
C GLN A 110 -1.26 14.68 6.05
N ARG A 111 -1.79 14.15 7.15
CA ARG A 111 -1.01 13.39 8.13
C ARG A 111 -1.17 11.90 7.89
N THR A 112 -0.21 11.13 8.38
CA THR A 112 -0.24 9.66 8.36
C THR A 112 -1.29 9.06 9.30
N SER A 113 -1.68 9.82 10.33
CA SER A 113 -2.76 9.53 11.28
C SER A 113 -3.38 10.83 11.79
N THR A 114 -4.71 10.82 12.00
CA THR A 114 -5.45 11.93 12.61
C THR A 114 -5.15 12.09 14.11
N ARG A 115 -4.57 11.07 14.76
CA ARG A 115 -4.22 11.06 16.19
C ARG A 115 -2.74 11.40 16.41
N GLY A 116 -2.26 12.46 15.75
CA GLY A 116 -0.89 12.98 15.95
C GLY A 116 0.22 12.32 15.13
N GLY A 117 -0.09 11.65 14.01
CA GLY A 117 0.93 11.09 13.11
C GLY A 117 1.77 12.19 12.44
N VAL A 118 2.95 11.86 11.91
CA VAL A 118 3.76 12.79 11.10
C VAL A 118 3.03 13.19 9.81
N THR A 119 3.47 14.26 9.16
CA THR A 119 2.98 14.64 7.83
C THR A 119 3.31 13.53 6.82
N LYS A 120 2.47 13.36 5.79
CA LYS A 120 2.77 12.41 4.69
C LYS A 120 4.05 12.83 3.96
N ALA A 121 4.34 14.13 3.88
CA ALA A 121 5.59 14.64 3.35
C ALA A 121 6.82 14.18 4.16
N ASP A 122 6.80 14.33 5.49
CA ASP A 122 7.89 13.84 6.35
C ASP A 122 8.06 12.33 6.22
N ALA A 123 6.97 11.56 6.23
CA ALA A 123 7.03 10.11 6.05
C ALA A 123 7.67 9.73 4.69
N ALA A 124 7.28 10.38 3.59
CA ALA A 124 7.86 10.13 2.27
C ALA A 124 9.36 10.47 2.21
N LEU A 125 9.78 11.60 2.79
CA LEU A 125 11.20 11.95 2.84
C LEU A 125 12.01 10.99 3.72
N ARG A 126 11.44 10.49 4.82
CA ARG A 126 12.08 9.44 5.64
C ARG A 126 12.20 8.12 4.89
N TYR A 127 11.21 7.74 4.09
CA TYR A 127 11.30 6.60 3.17
C TYR A 127 12.47 6.76 2.22
N ALA A 128 12.48 7.87 1.48
CA ALA A 128 13.51 8.15 0.49
C ALA A 128 14.92 8.16 1.11
N ARG A 129 15.10 8.81 2.26
CA ARG A 129 16.37 8.79 3.00
C ARG A 129 16.78 7.39 3.44
N THR A 130 15.84 6.59 3.91
CA THR A 130 16.11 5.21 4.35
C THR A 130 16.57 4.34 3.18
N LEU A 131 15.88 4.41 2.04
CA LEU A 131 16.25 3.70 0.81
C LEU A 131 17.65 4.11 0.33
N VAL A 132 17.92 5.42 0.25
CA VAL A 132 19.22 5.95 -0.17
C VAL A 132 20.35 5.53 0.78
N THR A 133 20.09 5.53 2.09
CA THR A 133 21.07 5.08 3.12
C THR A 133 21.46 3.61 2.93
N HIS A 134 20.55 2.79 2.41
CA HIS A 134 20.79 1.38 2.10
C HIS A 134 21.30 1.15 0.67
N GLY A 135 21.61 2.21 -0.08
CA GLY A 135 22.13 2.13 -1.46
C GLY A 135 21.07 1.69 -2.48
N VAL A 136 19.80 1.99 -2.22
CA VAL A 136 18.71 1.87 -3.20
C VAL A 136 18.36 3.29 -3.65
N LEU A 137 18.82 3.67 -4.83
CA LEU A 137 18.78 5.03 -5.36
C LEU A 137 17.69 5.18 -6.42
N GLY A 138 17.47 4.15 -7.25
CA GLY A 138 16.49 4.13 -8.32
C GLY A 138 15.93 2.74 -8.60
N VAL A 139 15.05 2.64 -9.60
CA VAL A 139 14.43 1.37 -10.03
C VAL A 139 15.47 0.33 -10.47
N GLU A 140 16.60 0.75 -11.00
CA GLU A 140 17.72 -0.08 -11.43
C GLU A 140 18.38 -0.87 -10.28
N ASP A 141 18.22 -0.44 -9.03
CA ASP A 141 18.77 -1.12 -7.85
C ASP A 141 17.87 -2.27 -7.33
N LEU A 142 16.61 -2.32 -7.77
CA LEU A 142 15.65 -3.31 -7.30
C LEU A 142 16.07 -4.76 -7.59
N PRO A 143 16.61 -5.12 -8.77
CA PRO A 143 17.10 -6.48 -9.02
C PRO A 143 18.19 -6.92 -8.03
N ARG A 144 19.13 -6.02 -7.71
CA ARG A 144 20.20 -6.28 -6.72
C ARG A 144 19.62 -6.48 -5.33
N LEU A 145 18.71 -5.60 -4.93
CA LEU A 145 18.01 -5.70 -3.63
C LEU A 145 17.32 -7.06 -3.46
N LEU A 146 16.66 -7.57 -4.51
CA LEU A 146 15.98 -8.87 -4.50
C LEU A 146 16.94 -10.06 -4.48
N ALA A 147 18.15 -9.91 -5.02
CA ALA A 147 19.18 -10.94 -5.01
C ALA A 147 19.94 -11.02 -3.68
N GLU A 148 19.80 -10.03 -2.79
CA GLU A 148 20.53 -9.94 -1.51
C GLU A 148 19.58 -10.00 -0.29
N PRO A 149 19.22 -11.19 0.22
CA PRO A 149 18.27 -11.33 1.33
C PRO A 149 18.64 -10.54 2.60
N ALA A 150 19.94 -10.46 2.91
CA ALA A 150 20.41 -9.72 4.07
C ALA A 150 20.28 -8.19 3.89
N LEU A 151 20.39 -7.67 2.66
CA LEU A 151 20.12 -6.27 2.37
C LEU A 151 18.61 -6.01 2.47
N TRP A 152 17.80 -6.87 1.85
CA TRP A 152 16.34 -6.83 1.94
C TRP A 152 15.85 -6.77 3.39
N SER A 153 16.23 -7.74 4.23
CA SER A 153 15.77 -7.78 5.63
C SER A 153 16.18 -6.54 6.43
N ARG A 154 17.38 -6.00 6.19
CA ARG A 154 17.85 -4.79 6.87
C ARG A 154 17.06 -3.56 6.43
N LEU A 155 16.83 -3.40 5.14
CA LEU A 155 16.06 -2.29 4.58
C LEU A 155 14.59 -2.36 4.99
N ASP A 156 13.97 -3.53 4.86
CA ASP A 156 12.58 -3.76 5.23
C ASP A 156 12.33 -3.47 6.72
N ARG A 157 13.27 -3.85 7.59
CA ARG A 157 13.27 -3.50 9.02
C ARG A 157 13.52 -2.01 9.28
N ALA A 158 14.32 -1.34 8.47
CA ALA A 158 14.55 0.10 8.60
C ALA A 158 13.29 0.88 8.22
N LEU A 159 12.63 0.50 7.12
CA LEU A 159 11.37 1.10 6.67
C LEU A 159 10.23 0.88 7.68
N SER A 160 10.17 -0.28 8.35
CA SER A 160 9.12 -0.52 9.37
C SER A 160 9.22 0.41 10.59
N ARG A 161 10.34 1.12 10.76
CA ARG A 161 10.55 2.11 11.83
C ARG A 161 10.20 3.53 11.42
N VAL A 162 9.80 3.77 10.17
CA VAL A 162 9.37 5.09 9.73
C VAL A 162 8.07 5.45 10.47
N PRO A 163 7.99 6.63 11.13
CA PRO A 163 6.75 7.05 11.76
C PRO A 163 5.62 7.15 10.75
N GLY A 164 4.46 6.61 11.09
CA GLY A 164 3.30 6.66 10.20
C GLY A 164 3.21 5.53 9.18
N GLU A 165 3.88 4.40 9.38
CA GLU A 165 3.77 3.18 8.55
C GLU A 165 2.33 2.67 8.34
N GLY A 166 1.46 2.93 9.32
CA GLY A 166 0.11 2.37 9.36
C GLY A 166 0.08 1.01 10.07
N GLN A 167 -1.12 0.49 10.30
CA GLN A 167 -1.31 -0.82 10.93
C GLN A 167 -0.69 -1.91 10.06
N HIS A 168 0.07 -2.84 10.67
CA HIS A 168 0.73 -3.95 9.96
C HIS A 168 1.63 -3.55 8.77
N GLY A 169 2.11 -2.30 8.69
CA GLY A 169 3.01 -1.85 7.63
C GLY A 169 2.35 -1.68 6.26
N THR A 170 1.07 -1.28 6.21
CA THR A 170 0.31 -1.13 4.95
C THR A 170 1.05 -0.30 3.90
N ARG A 171 1.73 0.79 4.29
CA ARG A 171 2.46 1.66 3.34
C ARG A 171 3.65 0.94 2.72
N ARG A 172 4.44 0.23 3.53
CA ARG A 172 5.56 -0.59 3.05
C ARG A 172 5.10 -1.73 2.15
N SER A 173 4.03 -2.43 2.50
CA SER A 173 3.47 -3.49 1.63
C SER A 173 3.04 -2.92 0.28
N HIS A 174 2.34 -1.78 0.27
CA HIS A 174 1.92 -1.11 -0.97
C HIS A 174 3.13 -0.59 -1.77
N PHE A 175 4.14 -0.04 -1.10
CA PHE A 175 5.41 0.36 -1.73
C PHE A 175 6.08 -0.81 -2.46
N TRP A 176 6.19 -1.97 -1.82
CA TRP A 176 6.79 -3.15 -2.44
C TRP A 176 5.95 -3.69 -3.61
N ALA A 177 4.63 -3.63 -3.51
CA ALA A 177 3.74 -3.97 -4.62
C ALA A 177 3.93 -3.00 -5.82
N LEU A 178 4.08 -1.70 -5.57
CA LEU A 178 4.37 -0.70 -6.62
C LEU A 178 5.71 -0.96 -7.30
N CYS A 179 6.73 -1.38 -6.54
CA CYS A 179 8.04 -1.74 -7.06
C CYS A 179 8.05 -3.08 -7.83
N GLY A 180 6.92 -3.81 -7.89
CA GLY A 180 6.84 -5.12 -8.54
C GLY A 180 7.56 -6.23 -7.78
N VAL A 181 7.76 -6.07 -6.47
CA VAL A 181 8.43 -7.08 -5.62
C VAL A 181 7.45 -8.15 -5.14
N ASP A 182 6.21 -7.77 -4.84
CA ASP A 182 5.15 -8.67 -4.34
C ASP A 182 4.70 -9.70 -5.41
N ASP A 183 4.96 -9.42 -6.69
CA ASP A 183 4.60 -10.28 -7.82
C ASP A 183 5.44 -11.58 -7.89
N ARG A 184 6.53 -11.68 -7.12
CA ARG A 184 7.45 -12.85 -7.17
C ARG A 184 7.14 -13.94 -6.14
N THR A 185 6.38 -13.66 -5.09
CA THR A 185 6.04 -14.69 -4.08
C THR A 185 4.84 -15.55 -4.47
N THR A 186 4.09 -15.17 -5.52
CA THR A 186 2.90 -15.92 -5.97
C THR A 186 3.22 -16.94 -7.07
N THR A 187 4.36 -16.85 -7.75
CA THR A 187 4.68 -17.74 -8.88
C THR A 187 5.45 -19.01 -8.50
N GLU A 188 6.06 -19.11 -7.32
CA GLU A 188 6.74 -20.33 -6.86
C GLU A 188 6.29 -20.78 -5.48
N SER A 189 5.07 -21.31 -5.41
CA SER A 189 4.74 -22.35 -4.44
C SER A 189 3.79 -23.34 -5.10
N PRO A 190 4.24 -24.55 -5.52
CA PRO A 190 3.31 -25.62 -5.80
C PRO A 190 2.73 -26.03 -4.44
N TRP A 191 1.60 -25.43 -4.10
CA TRP A 191 0.74 -25.92 -3.04
C TRP A 191 0.59 -27.45 -3.23
N ARG A 192 1.11 -28.23 -2.28
CA ARG A 192 0.77 -29.64 -2.16
C ARG A 192 -0.36 -29.75 -1.14
N PRO A 193 -1.51 -30.34 -1.50
CA PRO A 193 -2.51 -30.68 -0.50
C PRO A 193 -1.88 -31.63 0.53
N ARG A 194 -2.17 -31.38 1.81
CA ARG A 194 -1.83 -32.34 2.87
C ARG A 194 -2.56 -33.66 2.60
N PRO A 195 -1.92 -34.82 2.78
CA PRO A 195 -2.64 -36.09 2.71
C PRO A 195 -3.69 -36.12 3.81
N ASN A 196 -4.93 -36.44 3.42
CA ASN A 196 -6.03 -36.71 4.35
C ASN A 196 -5.56 -37.80 5.32
N PHE A 197 -5.45 -37.46 6.60
CA PHE A 197 -5.43 -38.47 7.65
C PHE A 197 -6.87 -38.98 7.78
N GLU A 198 -7.20 -40.05 7.06
CA GLU A 198 -8.23 -40.96 7.54
C GLU A 198 -7.72 -41.52 8.88
N SER A 199 -8.55 -41.42 9.92
CA SER A 199 -8.40 -42.20 11.14
C SER A 199 -9.68 -42.97 11.38
N PRO A 200 -9.57 -44.21 11.87
CA PRO A 200 -10.54 -45.26 11.59
C PRO A 200 -11.61 -45.35 12.69
N SER A 201 -12.81 -45.81 12.31
CA SER A 201 -13.56 -46.90 12.94
C SER A 201 -14.77 -47.26 12.09
#